data_AF-L7ECK6-F1
#
_entry.id   AF-L7ECK6-F1
#
_cell.length_a   1.000
_cell.length_b   1.000
_cell.length_c   1.000
_cell.angle_alpha   90.00
_cell.angle_beta   90.00
_cell.angle_gamma   90.00
#
_symmetry.space_group_name_H-M   'P 1'
#
loop_
_entity.id
_entity.type
_entity.pdbx_description
1 polymer ?
#
loop_
_entity_poly.entity_id
_entity_poly.type
_entity_poly.pdbx_seq_one_letter_code
_entity_poly.pdbx_strand_id
1 'polypeptide(L)'
;MLRLSLDAKARVNIGLFDRGGKNRITVETNDHDFNPKTTLTPYGIFIPEFDELFLYFTTSTVTSDFIVDILEDFWESEKSRFEKIKTLIINQDNGSENNSRRTQFMKRIVEFSQKYQVNIPGLPR
;
A
#
# COMPACT_ATOMS: atom_id res chain seq x y z
N MET A 1 13.69 -12.62 10.01
CA MET A 1 13.42 -11.52 9.05
C MET A 1 12.02 -11.70 8.50
N LEU A 2 11.35 -10.62 8.09
CA LEU A 2 10.04 -10.67 7.44
C LEU A 2 10.12 -9.95 6.10
N ARG A 3 9.57 -10.54 5.03
CA ARG A 3 9.52 -9.92 3.71
C ARG A 3 8.12 -9.39 3.45
N LEU A 4 8.06 -8.16 2.95
CA LEU A 4 6.82 -7.52 2.53
C LEU A 4 6.96 -7.13 1.07
N SER A 5 5.91 -7.35 0.28
CA SER A 5 5.77 -6.81 -1.08
C SER A 5 4.69 -5.74 -1.06
N LEU A 6 5.06 -4.51 -1.42
CA LEU A 6 4.18 -3.37 -1.39
C LEU A 6 3.96 -2.86 -2.81
N ASP A 7 2.72 -2.60 -3.20
CA ASP A 7 2.39 -2.20 -4.56
C ASP A 7 1.11 -1.38 -4.66
N ALA A 8 1.15 -0.32 -5.47
CA ALA A 8 -0.03 0.45 -5.83
C ALA A 8 -0.76 -0.22 -6.99
N LYS A 9 -2.07 -0.39 -6.88
CA LYS A 9 -2.89 -0.97 -7.95
C LYS A 9 -3.55 0.10 -8.81
N ALA A 10 -4.09 -0.35 -9.94
CA ALA A 10 -4.81 0.52 -10.86
C ALA A 10 -5.98 1.23 -10.15
N ARG A 11 -6.13 2.53 -10.44
CA ARG A 11 -7.22 3.35 -9.92
C ARG A 11 -8.59 2.81 -10.36
N VAL A 12 -9.54 2.86 -9.45
CA VAL A 12 -10.90 2.36 -9.61
C VAL A 12 -11.88 3.51 -9.48
N ASN A 13 -12.74 3.68 -10.49
CA ASN A 13 -13.82 4.65 -10.44
C ASN A 13 -14.95 4.11 -9.55
N ILE A 14 -15.46 4.95 -8.66
CA ILE A 14 -16.58 4.62 -7.77
C ILE A 14 -17.84 5.31 -8.30
N GLY A 15 -18.88 4.51 -8.55
CA GLY A 15 -20.15 4.93 -9.15
C GLY A 15 -20.82 3.77 -9.90
N LEU A 16 -21.84 4.07 -10.68
CA LEU A 16 -22.57 3.10 -11.52
C LEU A 16 -21.77 2.79 -12.80
N PHE A 17 -20.61 2.15 -12.61
CA PHE A 17 -19.70 1.75 -13.67
C PHE A 17 -19.79 0.24 -13.91
N ASP A 18 -19.85 -0.15 -15.17
CA ASP A 18 -19.62 -1.54 -15.58
C ASP A 18 -18.17 -1.73 -16.06
N ARG A 19 -17.61 -2.90 -15.76
CA ARG A 19 -16.29 -3.36 -16.25
C ARG A 19 -16.40 -4.73 -16.93
N GLY A 20 -17.60 -5.12 -17.38
CA GLY A 20 -17.88 -6.41 -18.01
C GLY A 20 -17.97 -7.56 -17.01
N GLY A 21 -18.25 -7.25 -15.74
CA GLY A 21 -18.41 -8.24 -14.68
C GLY A 21 -19.80 -8.90 -14.71
N LYS A 22 -19.92 -10.11 -14.16
CA LYS A 22 -21.23 -10.76 -13.99
C LYS A 22 -21.72 -10.54 -12.57
N ASN A 23 -22.91 -9.96 -12.42
CA ASN A 23 -23.59 -9.83 -11.14
C ASN A 23 -24.82 -10.76 -11.10
N ARG A 24 -25.16 -11.29 -9.93
CA ARG A 24 -26.37 -12.10 -9.72
C ARG A 24 -27.64 -11.24 -9.70
N ILE A 25 -27.49 -9.95 -9.43
CA ILE A 25 -28.57 -8.97 -9.40
C ILE A 25 -28.34 -8.01 -10.57
N THR A 26 -29.40 -7.72 -11.33
CA THR A 26 -29.35 -6.71 -12.38
C THR A 26 -29.17 -5.34 -11.74
N VAL A 27 -28.09 -4.65 -12.12
CA VAL A 27 -27.79 -3.28 -11.67
C VAL A 27 -27.71 -2.42 -12.91
N GLU A 28 -28.42 -1.29 -12.91
CA GLU A 28 -28.34 -0.30 -13.99
C GLU A 28 -27.00 0.43 -13.91
N THR A 29 -26.32 0.54 -15.05
CA THR A 29 -25.04 1.24 -15.17
C THR A 29 -25.14 2.37 -16.17
N ASN A 30 -24.39 3.45 -15.95
CA ASN A 30 -24.41 4.59 -16.86
C ASN A 30 -23.63 4.23 -18.14
N ASP A 31 -24.23 4.51 -19.30
CA ASP A 31 -23.65 4.19 -20.61
C ASP A 31 -22.64 5.27 -21.05
N HIS A 32 -22.90 6.55 -20.76
CA HIS A 32 -22.09 7.69 -21.22
C HIS A 32 -21.93 8.83 -20.18
N ASP A 33 -20.83 9.60 -20.31
CA ASP A 33 -20.34 10.72 -19.47
C ASP A 33 -20.09 10.44 -17.97
N PHE A 34 -18.83 10.14 -17.69
CA PHE A 34 -18.37 9.60 -16.41
C PHE A 34 -17.61 10.64 -15.59
N ASN A 35 -18.32 11.43 -14.80
CA ASN A 35 -17.72 12.00 -13.60
C ASN A 35 -17.84 10.97 -12.48
N PRO A 36 -16.77 10.19 -12.17
CA PRO A 36 -16.83 9.28 -11.04
C PRO A 36 -17.15 10.06 -9.77
N LYS A 37 -18.00 9.49 -8.91
CA LYS A 37 -18.30 10.08 -7.59
C LYS A 37 -17.01 10.31 -6.80
N THR A 38 -16.10 9.35 -6.90
CA THR A 38 -14.71 9.46 -6.48
C THR A 38 -13.89 8.38 -7.19
N THR A 39 -12.58 8.44 -7.07
CA THR A 39 -11.67 7.40 -7.53
C THR A 39 -10.91 6.84 -6.34
N LEU A 40 -10.83 5.52 -6.23
CA LEU A 40 -10.01 4.85 -5.22
C LEU A 40 -8.76 4.26 -5.85
N THR A 41 -7.61 4.47 -5.22
CA THR A 41 -6.38 3.76 -5.55
C THR A 41 -6.15 2.71 -4.47
N PRO A 42 -6.25 1.41 -4.79
CA PRO A 42 -5.90 0.35 -3.86
C PRO A 42 -4.38 0.27 -3.70
N TYR A 43 -3.93 -0.06 -2.50
CA TYR A 43 -2.53 -0.30 -2.19
C TYR A 43 -2.42 -1.59 -1.38
N GLY A 44 -1.59 -2.52 -1.84
CA GLY A 44 -1.44 -3.84 -1.21
C GLY A 44 -0.16 -3.94 -0.40
N ILE A 45 -0.25 -4.55 0.78
CA ILE A 45 0.88 -5.11 1.52
C ILE A 45 0.71 -6.63 1.54
N PHE A 46 1.60 -7.35 0.88
CA PHE A 46 1.57 -8.80 0.80
C PHE A 46 2.72 -9.42 1.59
N ILE A 47 2.43 -10.46 2.38
CA ILE A 47 3.42 -11.26 3.10
C ILE A 47 3.58 -12.61 2.38
N PRO A 48 4.62 -12.78 1.54
CA PRO A 48 4.75 -13.98 0.72
C PRO A 48 4.89 -15.27 1.53
N GLU A 49 5.49 -15.20 2.71
CA GLU A 49 5.70 -16.36 3.57
C GLU A 49 4.39 -16.99 4.07
N PHE A 50 3.31 -16.21 4.16
CA PHE A 50 2.01 -16.66 4.68
C PHE A 50 0.88 -16.60 3.66
N ASP A 51 1.14 -16.12 2.44
CA ASP A 51 0.13 -15.87 1.41
C ASP A 51 -1.00 -14.93 1.91
N GLU A 52 -0.62 -13.90 2.68
CA GLU A 52 -1.54 -12.94 3.29
C GLU A 52 -1.46 -11.58 2.61
N LEU A 53 -2.62 -11.04 2.19
CA LEU A 53 -2.75 -9.74 1.53
C LEU A 53 -3.58 -8.77 2.37
N PHE A 54 -2.99 -7.61 2.66
CA PHE A 54 -3.64 -6.48 3.32
C PHE A 54 -3.90 -5.39 2.28
N LEU A 55 -5.15 -4.92 2.19
CA LEU A 55 -5.58 -3.93 1.21
C LEU A 55 -5.95 -2.61 1.87
N TYR A 56 -5.29 -1.56 1.43
CA TYR A 56 -5.54 -0.17 1.79
C TYR A 56 -6.13 0.59 0.61
N PHE A 57 -6.86 1.66 0.88
CA PHE A 57 -7.49 2.47 -0.15
C PHE A 57 -7.31 3.95 0.14
N THR A 58 -7.03 4.73 -0.89
CA THR A 58 -7.05 6.20 -0.82
C THR A 58 -7.88 6.78 -1.94
N THR A 59 -8.64 7.84 -1.64
CA THR A 59 -9.33 8.65 -2.64
C THR A 59 -8.39 9.66 -3.33
N SER A 60 -7.16 9.78 -2.83
CA SER A 60 -6.14 10.71 -3.31
C SER A 60 -5.04 9.98 -4.10
N THR A 61 -3.97 10.70 -4.44
CA THR A 61 -2.74 10.13 -4.98
C THR A 61 -2.00 9.34 -3.90
N VAL A 62 -1.37 8.23 -4.29
CA VAL A 62 -0.39 7.52 -3.46
C VAL A 62 0.82 8.44 -3.32
N THR A 63 1.16 8.85 -2.11
CA THR A 63 2.33 9.70 -1.80
C THR A 63 3.34 8.92 -0.95
N SER A 64 4.56 9.45 -0.81
CA SER A 64 5.55 8.90 0.13
C SER A 64 5.00 8.75 1.55
N ASP A 65 4.28 9.77 2.04
CA ASP A 65 3.69 9.76 3.38
C ASP A 65 2.61 8.68 3.50
N PHE A 66 1.70 8.61 2.52
CA PHE A 66 0.68 7.57 2.50
C PHE A 66 1.27 6.16 2.56
N ILE A 67 2.34 5.88 1.80
CA ILE A 67 2.99 4.56 1.79
C ILE A 67 3.53 4.20 3.18
N VAL A 68 4.16 5.15 3.87
CA VAL A 68 4.70 4.89 5.21
C VAL A 68 3.60 4.83 6.27
N ASP A 69 2.55 5.64 6.14
CA ASP A 69 1.41 5.61 7.06
C ASP A 69 0.71 4.25 7.07
N ILE A 70 0.45 3.66 5.89
CA ILE A 70 -0.15 2.32 5.80
C ILE A 70 0.81 1.21 6.24
N LEU A 71 2.12 1.40 6.04
CA LEU A 71 3.12 0.47 6.55
C LEU A 71 3.18 0.51 8.09
N GLU A 72 3.06 1.70 8.68
CA GLU A 72 2.92 1.89 10.13
C GLU A 72 1.67 1.19 10.66
N ASP A 73 0.52 1.42 10.03
CA ASP A 73 -0.75 0.79 10.43
C ASP A 73 -0.67 -0.74 10.38
N PHE A 74 -0.20 -1.30 9.26
CA PHE A 74 0.04 -2.74 9.12
C PHE A 74 1.01 -3.27 10.19
N TRP A 75 2.12 -2.56 10.42
CA TRP A 75 3.09 -3.01 11.41
C TRP A 75 2.49 -2.97 12.81
N GLU A 76 1.71 -1.95 13.16
CA GLU A 76 1.06 -1.87 14.47
C GLU A 76 0.02 -2.98 14.69
N SER A 77 -0.73 -3.37 13.64
CA SER A 77 -1.69 -4.48 13.73
C SER A 77 -1.01 -5.84 13.85
N GLU A 78 0.09 -6.06 13.14
CA GLU A 78 0.70 -7.40 13.02
C GLU A 78 1.96 -7.61 13.87
N LYS A 79 2.58 -6.57 14.44
CA LYS A 79 3.87 -6.68 15.16
C LYS A 79 3.88 -7.73 16.28
N SER A 80 2.74 -8.01 16.91
CA SER A 80 2.62 -9.04 17.95
C SER A 80 2.91 -10.45 17.43
N ARG A 81 2.61 -10.73 16.15
CA ARG A 81 2.98 -11.98 15.47
C ARG A 81 4.47 -12.07 15.17
N PHE A 82 5.13 -10.91 15.11
CA PHE A 82 6.47 -10.72 14.58
C PHE A 82 7.46 -10.12 15.59
N GLU A 83 7.21 -10.25 16.90
CA GLU A 83 8.04 -9.63 17.96
C GLU A 83 9.55 -9.97 17.87
N LYS A 84 9.87 -11.15 17.36
CA LYS A 84 11.25 -11.63 17.19
C LYS A 84 11.90 -11.12 15.90
N ILE A 85 11.14 -10.49 15.01
CA ILE A 85 11.66 -9.96 13.75
C ILE A 85 12.46 -8.70 14.03
N LYS A 86 13.73 -8.72 13.65
CA LYS A 86 14.65 -7.58 13.73
C LYS A 86 14.98 -6.96 12.38
N THR A 87 14.54 -7.59 11.29
CA THR A 87 14.84 -7.15 9.93
C THR A 87 13.60 -7.27 9.06
N LEU A 88 13.24 -6.15 8.42
CA LEU A 88 12.17 -6.07 7.42
C LEU A 88 12.78 -5.90 6.03
N ILE A 89 12.42 -6.77 5.11
CA ILE A 89 12.75 -6.66 3.69
C ILE A 89 11.54 -6.11 2.98
N ILE A 90 11.64 -4.89 2.44
CA ILE A 90 10.56 -4.22 1.73
C ILE A 90 10.86 -4.30 0.24
N ASN A 91 10.04 -5.06 -0.49
CA ASN A 91 10.06 -5.09 -1.94
C ASN A 91 9.03 -4.08 -2.46
N GLN A 92 9.52 -3.05 -3.14
CA GLN A 92 8.74 -2.05 -3.84
C GLN A 92 9.38 -1.77 -5.20
N ASP A 93 8.59 -1.29 -6.14
CA ASP A 93 9.14 -0.66 -7.34
C ASP A 93 9.84 0.67 -6.98
N ASN A 94 10.64 1.20 -7.91
CA ASN A 94 11.35 2.47 -7.71
C ASN A 94 10.60 3.65 -8.34
N GLY A 95 9.28 3.68 -8.10
CA GLY A 95 8.36 4.72 -8.58
C GLY A 95 8.70 6.12 -8.03
N SER A 96 8.05 7.16 -8.57
CA SER A 96 8.36 8.55 -8.20
C SER A 96 8.16 8.88 -6.72
N GLU A 97 7.37 8.07 -6.01
CA GLU A 97 6.92 8.31 -4.63
C GLU A 97 7.70 7.50 -3.59
N ASN A 98 8.37 6.43 -4.00
CA ASN A 98 9.13 5.50 -3.13
C ASN A 98 10.60 5.37 -3.56
N ASN A 99 11.06 6.15 -4.54
CA ASN A 99 12.46 6.13 -4.95
C ASN A 99 13.39 6.70 -3.87
N SER A 100 14.51 6.02 -3.62
CA SER A 100 15.52 6.40 -2.62
C SER A 100 16.19 7.77 -2.86
N ARG A 101 15.96 8.40 -4.02
CA ARG A 101 16.36 9.80 -4.30
C ARG A 101 15.39 10.83 -3.69
N ARG A 102 14.15 10.44 -3.35
CA ARG A 102 13.18 11.31 -2.67
C ARG A 102 13.51 11.40 -1.20
N THR A 103 13.73 12.63 -0.73
CA THR A 103 14.07 12.91 0.66
C THR A 103 12.94 12.56 1.62
N GLN A 104 11.67 12.78 1.24
CA GLN A 104 10.54 12.54 2.14
C GLN A 104 10.32 11.06 2.42
N PHE A 105 10.30 10.20 1.40
CA PHE A 105 10.17 8.75 1.61
C PHE A 105 11.31 8.21 2.47
N MET A 106 12.57 8.56 2.12
CA MET A 106 13.74 8.14 2.89
C MET A 106 13.70 8.62 4.33
N LYS A 107 13.25 9.85 4.58
CA LYS A 107 13.07 10.38 5.93
C LYS A 107 12.04 9.55 6.71
N ARG A 108 10.84 9.37 6.15
CA ARG A 108 9.73 8.66 6.80
C ARG A 108 10.06 7.19 7.08
N ILE A 109 10.73 6.50 6.15
CA ILE A 109 11.10 5.09 6.35
C ILE A 109 12.25 4.91 7.36
N VAL A 110 13.16 5.88 7.49
CA VAL A 110 14.16 5.91 8.56
C VAL A 110 13.50 6.16 9.92
N GLU A 111 12.56 7.11 10.00
CA GLU A 111 11.76 7.36 11.21
C GLU A 111 10.99 6.09 11.63
N PHE A 112 10.37 5.38 10.68
CA PHE A 112 9.73 4.08 10.91
C PHE A 112 10.71 3.06 11.49
N SER A 113 11.87 2.88 10.85
CA SER A 113 12.93 1.94 11.27
C SER A 113 13.36 2.22 12.71
N GLN A 114 13.58 3.49 13.04
CA GLN A 114 13.95 3.94 14.39
C GLN A 114 12.82 3.77 15.40
N LYS A 115 11.57 4.11 15.05
CA LYS A 115 10.39 3.97 15.92
C LYS A 115 10.19 2.52 16.37
N TYR A 116 10.35 1.56 15.46
CA TYR A 116 10.08 0.15 15.75
C TYR A 116 11.33 -0.71 16.00
N GLN A 117 12.52 -0.12 15.94
CA GLN A 117 13.79 -0.82 16.15
C GLN A 117 13.95 -2.04 15.21
N VAL A 118 13.58 -1.84 13.95
CA VAL A 118 13.66 -2.84 12.88
C VAL A 118 14.64 -2.41 11.82
N ASN A 119 15.60 -3.26 11.49
CA ASN A 119 16.55 -2.98 10.42
C ASN A 119 15.89 -3.13 9.05
N ILE A 120 15.99 -2.10 8.22
CA ILE A 120 15.59 -2.16 6.80
C ILE A 120 16.87 -2.06 5.96
N PRO A 121 17.26 -3.14 5.24
CA PRO A 121 18.46 -3.13 4.41
C PRO A 121 18.43 -2.00 3.39
N GLY A 122 19.56 -1.26 3.25
CA GLY A 122 19.70 -0.15 2.32
C GLY A 122 19.39 1.23 2.91
N LEU A 123 18.87 1.31 4.14
CA LEU A 123 18.79 2.57 4.87
C LEU A 123 20.14 2.94 5.51
N PRO A 124 20.47 4.24 5.63
CA PRO A 124 21.58 4.67 6.45
C PRO A 124 21.34 4.23 7.91
N ARG A 125 22.42 3.78 8.56
CA ARG A 125 22.39 3.32 9.96
C ARG A 125 22.27 4.50 10.92
#